data_AF-A0A372LLI7-F1
#
_entry.id   AF-A0A372LLI7-F1
#
_cell.length_a   1.000
_cell.length_b   1.000
_cell.length_c   1.000
_cell.angle_alpha   90.00
_cell.angle_beta   90.00
_cell.angle_gamma   90.00
#
_symmetry.space_group_name_H-M   'P 1'
#
loop_
_entity.id
_entity.type
_entity.pdbx_description
1 polymer ?
#
loop_
_entity_poly.entity_id
_entity_poly.type
_entity_poly.pdbx_seq_one_letter_code
_entity_poly.pdbx_strand_id
1 'polypeptide(L)'
;MDKKADFMKGNAFGLLVLDLLIGAGASAIPSGSLRIFLLNMLITITGLSLARYWWKTVPGTVRYNSLVTFIMLISMGFFTVTPLLRITNDTLLFWPVLLLYLLVLCYSLFKKELIFQAFHRPEGSKIALGTFVFLFILIIIGAFSFRNGQELLIMKMLNDNEGAFFISLMLFGIGLLVSFISSAMLKRPEDIKS
;
A
#
# COMPACT_ATOMS: atom_id res chain seq x y z
N MET A 1 20.52 -15.53 20.24
CA MET A 1 19.96 -16.38 19.17
C MET A 1 20.41 -15.83 17.84
N ASP A 2 21.02 -16.69 17.03
CA ASP A 2 22.10 -16.37 16.08
C ASP A 2 21.70 -15.35 15.00
N LYS A 3 22.14 -14.08 15.15
CA LYS A 3 22.06 -13.04 14.11
C LYS A 3 23.41 -12.95 13.40
N LYS A 4 23.77 -13.98 12.64
CA LYS A 4 24.93 -13.94 11.71
C LYS A 4 24.63 -13.18 10.41
N ALA A 5 23.37 -12.80 10.16
CA ALA A 5 22.98 -12.09 8.95
C ALA A 5 23.09 -10.57 9.15
N ASP A 6 23.64 -9.89 8.16
CA ASP A 6 23.70 -8.43 8.11
C ASP A 6 22.29 -7.84 8.00
N PHE A 7 22.04 -6.71 8.68
CA PHE A 7 20.74 -6.01 8.68
C PHE A 7 20.27 -5.70 7.25
N MET A 8 21.22 -5.36 6.36
CA MET A 8 20.98 -5.01 4.97
C MET A 8 20.86 -6.21 4.02
N LYS A 9 21.02 -7.46 4.50
CA LYS A 9 20.89 -8.68 3.67
C LYS A 9 19.47 -9.29 3.71
N GLY A 10 18.45 -8.52 4.09
CA GLY A 10 17.07 -9.02 4.22
C GLY A 10 16.01 -7.96 3.96
N ASN A 11 14.82 -8.13 4.56
CA ASN A 11 13.65 -7.29 4.29
C ASN A 11 13.86 -5.79 4.57
N ALA A 12 14.86 -5.40 5.37
CA ALA A 12 15.18 -3.98 5.58
C ALA A 12 15.79 -3.31 4.34
N PHE A 13 16.55 -4.05 3.53
CA PHE A 13 17.00 -3.55 2.23
C PHE A 13 15.84 -3.46 1.24
N GLY A 14 14.94 -4.45 1.26
CA GLY A 14 13.68 -4.42 0.52
C GLY A 14 12.85 -3.18 0.87
N LEU A 15 12.69 -2.90 2.17
CA LEU A 15 12.01 -1.70 2.67
C LEU A 15 12.64 -0.43 2.09
N LEU A 16 13.97 -0.27 2.19
CA LEU A 16 14.65 0.92 1.66
C LEU A 16 14.44 1.08 0.15
N VAL A 17 14.70 0.03 -0.63
CA VAL A 17 14.68 0.11 -2.10
C VAL A 17 13.26 0.29 -2.62
N LEU A 18 12.30 -0.50 -2.14
CA LEU A 18 10.92 -0.44 -2.62
C LEU A 18 10.26 0.87 -2.22
N ASP A 19 10.44 1.32 -0.97
CA ASP A 19 9.92 2.60 -0.54
C ASP A 19 10.53 3.76 -1.31
N LEU A 20 11.83 3.71 -1.62
CA LEU A 20 12.48 4.75 -2.41
C LEU A 20 11.89 4.80 -3.83
N LEU A 21 11.79 3.65 -4.51
CA LEU A 21 11.28 3.59 -5.88
C LEU A 21 9.80 4.02 -5.96
N ILE A 22 8.96 3.47 -5.08
CA ILE A 22 7.53 3.74 -5.08
C ILE A 22 7.24 5.14 -4.54
N GLY A 23 7.93 5.55 -3.48
CA GLY A 23 7.82 6.89 -2.91
C GLY A 23 8.28 7.97 -3.90
N ALA A 24 9.35 7.74 -4.66
CA ALA A 24 9.78 8.62 -5.74
C ALA A 24 8.74 8.65 -6.88
N GLY A 25 8.31 7.49 -7.37
CA GLY A 25 7.32 7.40 -8.45
C GLY A 25 5.99 8.07 -8.09
N ALA A 26 5.47 7.83 -6.89
CA ALA A 26 4.24 8.47 -6.41
C ALA A 26 4.41 9.99 -6.21
N SER A 27 5.59 10.46 -5.80
CA SER A 27 5.85 11.90 -5.66
C SER A 27 5.90 12.63 -7.00
N ALA A 28 6.19 11.91 -8.09
CA ALA A 28 6.21 12.46 -9.45
C ALA A 28 4.81 12.68 -10.03
N ILE A 29 3.77 12.05 -9.46
CA ILE A 29 2.39 12.06 -9.99
C ILE A 29 1.47 12.87 -9.05
N PRO A 30 0.58 13.75 -9.57
CA PRO A 30 0.41 14.11 -10.99
C PRO A 30 1.50 15.05 -11.53
N SER A 31 2.02 15.92 -10.67
CA SER A 31 3.16 16.78 -10.93
C SER A 31 4.23 16.54 -9.87
N GLY A 32 5.50 16.56 -10.26
CA GLY A 32 6.61 16.33 -9.33
C GLY A 32 6.58 17.26 -8.13
N SER A 33 6.58 16.69 -6.92
CA SER A 33 6.59 17.47 -5.67
C SER A 33 7.70 17.02 -4.75
N LEU A 34 8.69 17.89 -4.56
CA LEU A 34 9.78 17.68 -3.61
C LEU A 34 9.24 17.52 -2.18
N ARG A 35 8.16 18.23 -1.82
CA ARG A 35 7.55 18.12 -0.48
C ARG A 35 7.01 16.71 -0.23
N ILE A 36 6.34 16.13 -1.21
CA ILE A 36 5.80 14.75 -1.12
C ILE A 36 6.93 13.73 -1.11
N PHE A 37 7.96 13.94 -1.93
CA PHE A 37 9.16 13.10 -1.91
C PHE A 37 9.82 13.08 -0.53
N LEU A 38 10.04 14.25 0.07
CA LEU A 38 10.64 14.37 1.40
C LEU A 38 9.77 13.76 2.49
N LEU A 39 8.43 13.89 2.40
CA LEU A 39 7.50 13.21 3.29
C LEU A 39 7.64 11.68 3.17
N ASN A 40 7.69 11.15 1.96
CA ASN A 40 7.88 9.72 1.73
C ASN A 40 9.22 9.24 2.30
N MET A 41 10.30 10.01 2.12
CA MET A 41 11.61 9.70 2.68
C MET A 41 11.60 9.72 4.21
N LEU A 42 10.90 10.67 4.82
CA LEU A 42 10.75 10.70 6.28
C LEU A 42 10.03 9.45 6.81
N ILE A 43 8.99 9.00 6.11
CA ILE A 43 8.27 7.76 6.44
C ILE A 43 9.20 6.55 6.31
N THR A 44 9.97 6.46 5.22
CA THR A 44 10.94 5.37 5.00
C THR A 44 12.03 5.35 6.06
N ILE A 45 12.60 6.50 6.42
CA ILE A 45 13.62 6.61 7.49
C ILE A 45 13.04 6.18 8.84
N THR A 46 11.79 6.56 9.13
CA THR A 46 11.09 6.14 10.35
C THR A 46 10.86 4.63 10.36
N GLY A 47 10.43 4.06 9.22
CA GLY A 47 10.27 2.61 9.04
C GLY A 47 11.58 1.84 9.21
N LEU A 48 12.69 2.34 8.66
CA LEU A 48 14.02 1.75 8.81
C LEU A 48 14.53 1.84 10.24
N SER A 49 14.23 2.94 10.94
CA SER A 49 14.57 3.10 12.35
C SER A 49 13.84 2.08 13.22
N LEU A 50 12.54 1.86 12.97
CA LEU A 50 11.76 0.80 13.63
C LEU A 50 12.29 -0.60 13.28
N ALA A 51 12.60 -0.87 12.01
CA ALA A 51 13.21 -2.13 11.59
C ALA A 51 14.54 -2.35 12.31
N ARG A 52 15.39 -1.33 12.44
CA ARG A 52 16.66 -1.42 13.17
C ARG A 52 16.48 -1.65 14.66
N TYR A 53 15.42 -1.10 15.25
CA TYR A 53 15.02 -1.34 16.64
C TYR A 53 14.46 -2.75 16.87
N TRP A 54 13.75 -3.34 15.90
CA TRP A 54 13.22 -4.71 15.97
C TRP A 54 14.23 -5.79 15.60
N TRP A 55 15.15 -5.51 14.68
CA TRP A 55 16.49 -6.09 14.80
C TRP A 55 17.01 -5.76 16.20
N LYS A 56 18.02 -6.33 16.85
CA LYS A 56 18.26 -6.06 18.30
C LYS A 56 17.16 -6.54 19.29
N THR A 57 15.90 -6.08 19.24
CA THR A 57 14.91 -6.37 20.31
C THR A 57 13.98 -7.56 20.06
N VAL A 58 13.59 -7.84 18.82
CA VAL A 58 12.64 -8.93 18.52
C VAL A 58 13.40 -10.25 18.37
N PRO A 59 13.04 -11.29 19.16
CA PRO A 59 13.61 -12.62 19.01
C PRO A 59 13.05 -13.32 17.76
N GLY A 60 13.91 -14.04 17.05
CA GLY A 60 13.55 -14.80 15.84
C GLY A 60 13.56 -13.96 14.56
N THR A 61 14.18 -14.52 13.50
CA THR A 61 14.28 -13.89 12.18
C THR A 61 12.93 -13.82 11.47
N VAL A 62 12.06 -14.82 11.68
CA VAL A 62 10.73 -14.87 11.06
C VAL A 62 9.86 -13.70 11.53
N ARG A 63 9.73 -13.50 12.85
CA ARG A 63 8.90 -12.43 13.41
C ARG A 63 9.41 -11.04 13.01
N TYR A 64 10.73 -10.86 13.03
CA TYR A 64 11.38 -9.65 12.52
C TYR A 64 11.01 -9.40 11.05
N ASN A 65 11.19 -10.40 10.19
CA ASN A 65 10.90 -10.27 8.76
C ASN A 65 9.43 -9.93 8.49
N SER A 66 8.50 -10.56 9.19
CA SER A 66 7.06 -10.26 9.06
C SER A 66 6.72 -8.82 9.46
N LEU A 67 7.33 -8.30 10.54
CA LEU A 67 7.13 -6.91 10.97
C LEU A 67 7.72 -5.89 9.98
N VAL A 68 8.89 -6.18 9.42
CA VAL A 68 9.49 -5.31 8.39
C VAL A 68 8.68 -5.35 7.11
N THR A 69 8.21 -6.53 6.68
CA THR A 69 7.29 -6.65 5.54
C THR A 69 5.98 -5.91 5.78
N PHE A 70 5.45 -5.94 7.01
CA PHE A 70 4.28 -5.14 7.37
C PHE A 70 4.52 -3.64 7.16
N ILE A 71 5.63 -3.09 7.70
CA ILE A 71 5.99 -1.68 7.50
C ILE A 71 6.13 -1.36 6.01
N MET A 72 6.84 -2.22 5.26
CA MET A 72 7.07 -2.04 3.84
C MET A 72 5.76 -2.02 3.04
N LEU A 73 4.83 -2.94 3.30
CA LEU A 73 3.55 -2.95 2.60
C LEU A 73 2.69 -1.74 3.00
N ILE A 74 2.68 -1.33 4.27
CA ILE A 74 1.87 -0.18 4.67
C ILE A 74 2.41 1.15 4.13
N SER A 75 3.74 1.34 4.09
CA SER A 75 4.37 2.51 3.45
C SER A 75 4.09 2.52 1.95
N MET A 76 4.27 1.38 1.25
CA MET A 76 3.92 1.25 -0.16
C MET A 76 2.45 1.57 -0.43
N GLY A 77 1.54 1.05 0.40
CA GLY A 77 0.12 1.35 0.33
C GLY A 77 -0.18 2.83 0.48
N PHE A 78 0.45 3.49 1.45
CA PHE A 78 0.31 4.94 1.66
C PHE A 78 0.86 5.77 0.49
N PHE A 79 2.04 5.43 -0.02
CA PHE A 79 2.65 6.16 -1.14
C PHE A 79 1.79 6.05 -2.40
N THR A 80 1.26 4.87 -2.69
CA THR A 80 0.45 4.64 -3.90
C THR A 80 -0.94 5.27 -3.85
N VAL A 81 -1.53 5.52 -2.67
CA VAL A 81 -2.78 6.32 -2.59
C VAL A 81 -2.55 7.82 -2.70
N THR A 82 -1.33 8.30 -2.43
CA THR A 82 -1.02 9.74 -2.37
C THR A 82 -1.33 10.51 -3.67
N PRO A 83 -1.05 10.01 -4.88
CA PRO A 83 -1.37 10.72 -6.13
C PRO A 83 -2.84 11.12 -6.26
N LEU A 84 -3.78 10.22 -5.95
CA LEU A 84 -5.21 10.51 -6.04
C LEU A 84 -5.66 11.51 -4.97
N LEU A 85 -5.14 11.37 -3.75
CA LEU A 85 -5.39 12.34 -2.67
C LEU A 85 -4.90 13.73 -3.04
N ARG A 86 -3.76 13.85 -3.74
CA ARG A 86 -3.23 15.12 -4.22
C ARG A 86 -4.11 15.74 -5.30
N ILE A 87 -4.57 14.96 -6.27
CA ILE A 87 -5.47 15.46 -7.33
C ILE A 87 -6.78 15.95 -6.74
N THR A 88 -7.29 15.26 -5.72
CA THR A 88 -8.60 15.56 -5.13
C THR A 88 -8.56 16.60 -4.00
N ASN A 89 -7.38 16.99 -3.48
CA ASN A 89 -7.20 17.77 -2.24
C ASN A 89 -8.11 19.00 -2.09
N ASP A 90 -8.32 19.75 -3.17
CA ASP A 90 -9.11 21.00 -3.15
C ASP A 90 -10.56 20.79 -3.66
N THR A 91 -11.02 19.56 -3.70
CA THR A 91 -12.34 19.16 -4.20
C THR A 91 -13.15 18.45 -3.11
N LEU A 92 -14.48 18.42 -3.26
CA LEU A 92 -15.35 17.63 -2.38
C LEU A 92 -15.06 16.11 -2.46
N LEU A 93 -14.37 15.63 -3.49
CA LEU A 93 -13.97 14.23 -3.64
C LEU A 93 -12.83 13.82 -2.71
N PHE A 94 -12.08 14.77 -2.13
CA PHE A 94 -10.99 14.47 -1.21
C PHE A 94 -11.45 13.63 -0.01
N TRP A 95 -12.49 14.11 0.67
CA TRP A 95 -13.00 13.51 1.89
C TRP A 95 -13.48 12.06 1.71
N PRO A 96 -14.32 11.71 0.71
CA PRO A 96 -14.70 10.32 0.51
C PRO A 96 -13.52 9.43 0.09
N VAL A 97 -12.57 9.93 -0.71
CA VAL A 97 -11.36 9.16 -1.08
C VAL A 97 -10.48 8.87 0.15
N LEU A 98 -10.25 9.89 0.97
CA LEU A 98 -9.51 9.75 2.23
C LEU A 98 -10.23 8.81 3.21
N LEU A 99 -11.55 9.00 3.39
CA LEU A 99 -12.36 8.17 4.27
C LEU A 99 -12.33 6.71 3.85
N LEU A 100 -12.44 6.42 2.55
CA LEU A 100 -12.33 5.07 2.02
C LEU A 100 -10.97 4.43 2.34
N TYR A 101 -9.87 5.17 2.14
CA TYR A 101 -8.53 4.69 2.49
C TYR A 101 -8.41 4.38 4.00
N LEU A 102 -8.85 5.31 4.86
CA LEU A 102 -8.82 5.14 6.31
C LEU A 102 -9.69 3.97 6.77
N LEU A 103 -10.88 3.79 6.18
CA LEU A 103 -11.76 2.67 6.50
C LEU A 103 -11.12 1.33 6.14
N VAL A 104 -10.50 1.21 4.96
CA VAL A 104 -9.78 -0.02 4.55
C VAL A 104 -8.59 -0.28 5.46
N LEU A 105 -7.83 0.75 5.80
CA LEU A 105 -6.69 0.66 6.71
C LEU A 105 -7.13 0.20 8.12
N CYS A 106 -8.12 0.87 8.72
CA CYS A 106 -8.64 0.52 10.03
C CYS A 106 -9.25 -0.89 10.02
N TYR A 107 -10.09 -1.21 9.04
CA TYR A 107 -10.67 -2.54 8.90
C TYR A 107 -9.58 -3.62 8.82
N SER A 108 -8.53 -3.37 8.03
CA SER A 108 -7.40 -4.27 7.88
C SER A 108 -6.70 -4.52 9.23
N LEU A 109 -6.41 -3.47 9.99
CA LEU A 109 -5.75 -3.60 11.29
C LEU A 109 -6.63 -4.32 12.33
N PHE A 110 -7.95 -4.06 12.35
CA PHE A 110 -8.88 -4.70 13.29
C PHE A 110 -9.20 -6.14 12.94
N LYS A 111 -9.25 -6.50 11.65
CA LYS A 111 -9.63 -7.83 11.15
C LYS A 111 -8.46 -8.65 10.63
N LYS A 112 -7.23 -8.33 11.06
CA LYS A 112 -5.98 -9.00 10.67
C LYS A 112 -6.04 -10.54 10.69
N GLU A 113 -6.73 -11.13 11.67
CA GLU A 113 -6.85 -12.59 11.79
C GLU A 113 -7.74 -13.20 10.70
N LEU A 114 -8.89 -12.56 10.43
CA LEU A 114 -9.80 -12.99 9.37
C LEU A 114 -9.14 -12.85 7.99
N ILE A 115 -8.40 -11.76 7.79
CA ILE A 115 -7.66 -11.50 6.56
C ILE A 115 -6.58 -12.59 6.37
N PHE A 116 -5.78 -12.86 7.41
CA PHE A 116 -4.79 -13.94 7.35
C PHE A 116 -5.42 -15.29 7.01
N GLN A 117 -6.51 -15.66 7.69
CA GLN A 117 -7.20 -16.93 7.44
C GLN A 117 -7.76 -17.00 6.02
N ALA A 118 -8.31 -15.90 5.50
CA ALA A 118 -8.84 -15.82 4.15
C ALA A 118 -7.78 -16.09 3.06
N PHE A 119 -6.53 -15.64 3.27
CA PHE A 119 -5.45 -15.90 2.32
C PHE A 119 -4.78 -17.26 2.54
N HIS A 120 -4.80 -17.79 3.75
CA HIS A 120 -4.24 -19.11 4.05
C HIS A 120 -5.17 -20.26 3.62
N ARG A 121 -6.49 -20.10 3.80
CA ARG A 121 -7.54 -21.05 3.41
C ARG A 121 -8.64 -20.29 2.67
N PRO A 122 -8.51 -20.10 1.34
CA PRO A 122 -9.43 -19.28 0.56
C PRO A 122 -10.80 -19.92 0.32
N GLU A 123 -10.92 -21.23 0.50
CA GLU A 123 -12.15 -21.98 0.28
C GLU A 123 -13.29 -21.46 1.18
N GLY A 124 -14.36 -20.96 0.55
CA GLY A 124 -15.53 -20.41 1.24
C GLY A 124 -15.33 -19.01 1.87
N SER A 125 -14.14 -18.40 1.76
CA SER A 125 -13.89 -17.09 2.36
C SER A 125 -14.47 -15.95 1.53
N LYS A 126 -15.45 -15.23 2.10
CA LYS A 126 -16.02 -14.01 1.50
C LYS A 126 -14.97 -12.91 1.29
N ILE A 127 -13.93 -12.86 2.13
CA ILE A 127 -12.83 -11.89 2.00
C ILE A 127 -11.95 -12.21 0.80
N ALA A 128 -11.63 -13.49 0.58
CA ALA A 128 -10.85 -13.91 -0.58
C ALA A 128 -11.62 -13.63 -1.87
N LEU A 129 -12.92 -13.98 -1.91
CA LEU A 129 -13.80 -13.67 -3.03
C LEU A 129 -13.87 -12.15 -3.30
N GLY A 130 -14.07 -11.34 -2.25
CA GLY A 130 -14.09 -9.89 -2.37
C GLY A 130 -12.77 -9.32 -2.91
N THR A 131 -11.64 -9.91 -2.53
CA THR A 131 -10.32 -9.53 -3.06
C THR A 131 -10.21 -9.87 -4.55
N PHE A 132 -10.68 -11.03 -5.00
CA PHE A 132 -10.70 -11.39 -6.42
C PHE A 132 -11.61 -10.46 -7.24
N VAL A 133 -12.80 -10.14 -6.72
CA VAL A 133 -13.71 -9.19 -7.36
C VAL A 133 -13.06 -7.81 -7.44
N PHE A 134 -12.39 -7.36 -6.38
CA PHE A 134 -11.67 -6.10 -6.38
C PHE A 134 -10.54 -6.08 -7.42
N LEU A 135 -9.73 -7.14 -7.50
CA LEU A 135 -8.70 -7.29 -8.53
C LEU A 135 -9.29 -7.25 -9.94
N PHE A 136 -10.43 -7.90 -10.16
CA PHE A 136 -11.13 -7.86 -11.43
C PHE A 136 -11.58 -6.44 -11.79
N ILE A 137 -12.13 -5.69 -10.83
CA ILE A 137 -12.47 -4.27 -11.01
C ILE A 137 -11.21 -3.44 -11.35
N LEU A 138 -10.08 -3.67 -10.68
CA LEU A 138 -8.83 -2.99 -11.01
C LEU A 138 -8.35 -3.28 -12.43
N ILE A 139 -8.48 -4.52 -12.89
CA ILE A 139 -8.13 -4.89 -14.27
C ILE A 139 -9.03 -4.14 -15.26
N ILE A 140 -10.33 -4.03 -14.97
CA ILE A 140 -11.27 -3.27 -15.80
C ILE A 140 -10.87 -1.78 -15.84
N ILE A 141 -10.65 -1.16 -14.69
CA ILE A 141 -10.20 0.25 -14.59
C ILE A 141 -8.90 0.45 -15.37
N GLY A 142 -7.93 -0.45 -15.21
CA GLY A 142 -6.67 -0.43 -15.94
C GLY A 142 -6.85 -0.56 -17.45
N ALA A 143 -7.77 -1.43 -17.91
CA ALA A 143 -8.07 -1.59 -19.33
C ALA A 143 -8.71 -0.33 -19.95
N PHE A 144 -9.56 0.37 -19.19
CA PHE A 144 -10.16 1.64 -19.64
C PHE A 144 -9.16 2.79 -19.63
N SER A 145 -8.16 2.78 -18.74
CA SER A 145 -7.10 3.81 -18.70
C SER A 145 -6.31 3.98 -20.00
N PHE A 146 -6.34 3.00 -20.91
CA PHE A 146 -5.64 3.06 -22.22
C PHE A 146 -6.57 3.42 -23.39
N ARG A 147 -7.87 3.59 -23.16
CA ARG A 147 -8.85 3.78 -24.23
C ARG A 147 -9.11 5.27 -24.45
N ASN A 148 -8.22 5.92 -25.19
CA ASN A 148 -8.33 7.31 -25.62
C ASN A 148 -9.73 7.64 -26.19
N GLY A 149 -10.51 8.47 -25.49
CA GLY A 149 -11.49 9.35 -26.14
C GLY A 149 -12.96 9.37 -25.67
N GLN A 150 -13.40 8.58 -24.67
CA GLN A 150 -14.84 8.55 -24.29
C GLN A 150 -15.20 9.06 -22.88
N GLU A 151 -14.23 9.38 -22.03
CA GLU A 151 -14.48 9.85 -20.64
C GLU A 151 -14.61 11.39 -20.53
N LEU A 152 -14.88 12.03 -21.68
CA LEU A 152 -14.93 13.48 -21.93
C LEU A 152 -15.82 14.29 -20.96
N LEU A 153 -16.76 13.63 -20.25
CA LEU A 153 -17.76 14.28 -19.40
C LEU A 153 -17.29 14.45 -17.94
N ILE A 154 -16.48 13.51 -17.43
CA ILE A 154 -15.76 13.67 -16.14
C ILE A 154 -14.45 14.42 -16.39
N MET A 155 -13.80 14.20 -17.53
CA MET A 155 -12.56 14.86 -17.93
C MET A 155 -12.70 16.38 -18.11
N LYS A 156 -13.85 16.89 -18.57
CA LYS A 156 -14.11 18.34 -18.63
C LYS A 156 -14.15 19.04 -17.26
N MET A 157 -14.28 18.31 -16.15
CA MET A 157 -14.24 18.87 -14.80
C MET A 157 -12.83 18.82 -14.16
N LEU A 158 -11.89 18.09 -14.75
CA LEU A 158 -10.52 17.89 -14.26
C LEU A 158 -9.52 18.45 -15.29
N ASN A 159 -9.20 19.75 -15.19
CA ASN A 159 -8.22 20.44 -16.06
C ASN A 159 -6.88 19.68 -16.22
N ASP A 160 -6.26 19.83 -17.40
CA ASP A 160 -4.86 19.57 -17.83
C ASP A 160 -4.12 18.27 -17.43
N ASN A 161 -4.71 17.39 -16.62
CA ASN A 161 -4.05 16.20 -16.06
C ASN A 161 -4.81 14.90 -16.36
N GLU A 162 -5.44 14.81 -17.55
CA GLU A 162 -6.33 13.71 -17.96
C GLU A 162 -5.71 12.32 -17.76
N GLY A 163 -4.46 12.10 -18.17
CA GLY A 163 -3.77 10.82 -17.99
C GLY A 163 -3.35 10.53 -16.55
N ALA A 164 -3.06 11.57 -15.77
CA ALA A 164 -2.60 11.40 -14.39
C ALA A 164 -3.73 10.97 -13.45
N PHE A 165 -4.99 11.30 -13.77
CA PHE A 165 -6.15 10.88 -12.98
C PHE A 165 -6.33 9.36 -12.99
N PHE A 166 -6.33 8.71 -14.17
CA PHE A 166 -6.52 7.26 -14.26
C PHE A 166 -5.37 6.48 -13.64
N ILE A 167 -4.14 6.92 -13.88
CA ILE A 167 -2.96 6.32 -13.23
C ILE A 167 -3.09 6.47 -11.71
N SER A 168 -3.50 7.64 -11.21
CA SER A 168 -3.71 7.86 -9.77
C SER A 168 -4.84 7.01 -9.20
N LEU A 169 -5.92 6.79 -9.95
CA LEU A 169 -7.02 5.92 -9.56
C LEU A 169 -6.59 4.45 -9.49
N MET A 170 -5.81 3.98 -10.46
CA MET A 170 -5.21 2.64 -10.43
C MET A 170 -4.26 2.48 -9.24
N LEU A 171 -3.36 3.45 -9.03
CA LEU A 171 -2.43 3.44 -7.90
C LEU A 171 -3.17 3.49 -6.57
N PHE A 172 -4.27 4.24 -6.47
CA PHE A 172 -5.12 4.25 -5.30
C PHE A 172 -5.72 2.87 -5.02
N GLY A 173 -6.24 2.20 -6.05
CA GLY A 173 -6.76 0.85 -5.95
C GLY A 173 -5.70 -0.17 -5.48
N ILE A 174 -4.50 -0.10 -6.06
CA ILE A 174 -3.34 -0.90 -5.62
C ILE A 174 -3.01 -0.59 -4.15
N GLY A 175 -2.98 0.69 -3.78
CA GLY A 175 -2.68 1.12 -2.43
C GLY A 175 -3.68 0.62 -1.40
N LEU A 176 -4.97 0.60 -1.74
CA LEU A 176 -6.02 -0.04 -0.91
C LEU A 176 -5.74 -1.53 -0.72
N LEU A 177 -5.44 -2.26 -1.80
CA LEU A 177 -5.17 -3.69 -1.73
C LEU A 177 -3.93 -4.01 -0.90
N VAL A 178 -2.83 -3.29 -1.14
CA VAL A 178 -1.56 -3.50 -0.42
C VAL A 178 -1.75 -3.18 1.06
N SER A 179 -2.41 -2.06 1.38
CA SER A 179 -2.75 -1.70 2.77
C SER A 179 -3.65 -2.76 3.41
N PHE A 180 -4.62 -3.29 2.66
CA PHE A 180 -5.52 -4.34 3.12
C PHE A 180 -4.78 -5.64 3.48
N ILE A 181 -3.88 -6.10 2.61
CA ILE A 181 -3.14 -7.35 2.81
C ILE A 181 -2.03 -7.19 3.87
N SER A 182 -1.50 -5.97 4.05
CA SER A 182 -0.38 -5.72 4.98
C SER A 182 -0.62 -6.31 6.38
N SER A 183 -1.82 -6.17 6.93
CA SER A 183 -2.16 -6.63 8.28
C SER A 183 -2.04 -8.15 8.47
N ALA A 184 -2.12 -8.95 7.40
CA ALA A 184 -1.89 -10.39 7.48
C ALA A 184 -0.47 -10.70 7.98
N MET A 185 0.50 -9.82 7.71
CA MET A 185 1.89 -9.96 8.16
C MET A 185 2.06 -9.70 9.67
N LEU A 186 1.06 -9.15 10.35
CA LEU A 186 1.12 -8.92 11.80
C LEU A 186 0.86 -10.20 12.61
N LYS A 187 0.37 -11.28 12.00
CA LYS A 187 0.11 -12.54 12.71
C LYS A 187 1.43 -13.17 13.18
N ARG A 188 1.45 -13.73 14.40
CA ARG A 188 2.66 -14.40 14.91
C ARG A 188 2.75 -15.80 14.29
N PRO A 189 3.97 -16.29 14.00
CA PRO A 189 4.17 -17.64 13.49
C PRO A 189 3.56 -18.73 14.39
N GLU A 190 3.61 -18.51 15.71
CA GLU A 190 3.06 -19.39 16.75
C GLU A 190 1.54 -19.58 16.66
N ASP A 191 0.83 -18.61 16.07
CA ASP A 191 -0.64 -18.62 15.93
C ASP A 191 -1.11 -19.28 14.62
N ILE A 192 -0.17 -19.74 13.79
CA ILE A 192 -0.44 -20.43 12.53
C ILE A 192 -0.45 -21.94 12.84
N LYS A 193 -1.55 -22.42 13.43
CA LYS A 193 -1.78 -23.87 13.55
C LYS A 193 -2.18 -24.42 12.18
N SER A 194 -1.41 -25.39 11.67
CA SER A 194 -1.65 -26.12 10.42
C SER A 194 -2.96 -26.87 10.46
#